data_AF-A0AAX4KLM8-F1
#
_entry.id   AF-A0AAX4KLM8-F1
#
_cell.length_a   1.000
_cell.length_b   1.000
_cell.length_c   1.000
_cell.angle_alpha   90.00
_cell.angle_beta   90.00
_cell.angle_gamma   90.00
#
_symmetry.space_group_name_H-M   'P 1'
#
loop_
_entity.id
_entity.type
_entity.pdbx_description
1 polymer ?
#
loop_
_entity_poly.entity_id
_entity_poly.type
_entity_poly.pdbx_seq_one_letter_code
_entity_poly.pdbx_strand_id
1 'polypeptide(L)'
;MSVSLPIHQQHRPSASPDRSTRSEQEFSDEPWKSLAKIIRDVGPTLSPDEELGSLAAAEAAVIAKDTERNAVVDKTRDELRQLTRQLAQASAAAQRPSSHPTAMEHEEQVRQLEQKQYSVGKQLNEEQSAVSKKEVELGKLKLEKQEVEKINIGEDDDEDGQSDWMDGKIIRLKILSESGFSLVPSKDNKTASKILIRNDLKDDIHTVPIDNSRSKTNTANLIWSLASEGI
;
A
#
# COMPACT_ATOMS: atom_id res chain seq x y z
N MET A 1 -17.10 7.60 -76.90
CA MET A 1 -16.51 8.45 -77.95
C MET A 1 -15.91 7.52 -78.98
N SER A 2 -16.65 7.35 -80.08
CA SER A 2 -16.34 6.47 -81.20
C SER A 2 -15.52 7.25 -82.22
N VAL A 3 -14.43 6.68 -82.75
CA VAL A 3 -13.77 7.24 -83.92
C VAL A 3 -13.45 6.12 -84.90
N SER A 4 -14.26 6.13 -85.97
CA SER A 4 -14.09 5.35 -87.20
C SER A 4 -12.99 5.93 -88.10
N LEU A 5 -12.51 5.05 -88.98
CA LEU A 5 -11.63 5.20 -90.15
C LEU A 5 -11.72 6.52 -90.95
N PRO A 6 -10.74 6.75 -91.85
CA PRO A 6 -11.17 6.75 -93.25
C PRO A 6 -10.25 5.96 -94.19
N ILE A 7 -10.96 5.17 -95.01
CA ILE A 7 -10.55 4.62 -96.29
C ILE A 7 -10.43 5.78 -97.29
N HIS A 8 -9.33 5.84 -98.04
CA HIS A 8 -9.24 6.65 -99.25
C HIS A 8 -9.04 5.73 -100.46
N GLN A 9 -10.05 5.71 -101.33
CA GLN A 9 -10.06 5.10 -102.65
C GLN A 9 -9.84 6.20 -103.71
N GLN A 10 -9.56 5.73 -104.94
CA GLN A 10 -9.52 6.41 -106.25
C GLN A 10 -8.09 6.83 -106.65
N HIS A 11 -7.56 6.52 -107.83
CA HIS A 11 -8.16 6.32 -109.15
C HIS A 11 -7.31 5.36 -110.02
N ARG A 12 -7.99 4.58 -110.89
CA ARG A 12 -7.40 3.97 -112.10
C ARG A 12 -7.20 5.03 -113.19
N PRO A 13 -6.25 4.81 -114.11
CA PRO A 13 -6.66 4.71 -115.50
C PRO A 13 -6.08 3.49 -116.23
N SER A 14 -6.89 2.99 -117.16
CA SER A 14 -6.62 1.92 -118.12
C SER A 14 -5.85 2.42 -119.33
N ALA A 15 -4.77 1.73 -119.70
CA ALA A 15 -4.26 1.68 -121.07
C ALA A 15 -3.71 0.26 -121.33
N SER A 16 -4.09 -0.30 -122.47
CA SER A 16 -3.85 -1.66 -122.94
C SER A 16 -2.44 -1.84 -123.55
N PRO A 17 -2.02 -3.07 -123.90
CA PRO A 17 -0.74 -3.63 -123.50
C PRO A 17 0.36 -3.41 -124.53
N ASP A 18 1.58 -3.17 -124.07
CA ASP A 18 2.76 -3.32 -124.90
C ASP A 18 3.44 -4.65 -124.59
N ARG A 19 3.38 -5.51 -125.60
CA ARG A 19 3.98 -6.84 -125.66
C ARG A 19 5.45 -6.63 -125.96
N SER A 20 6.32 -6.72 -124.96
CA SER A 20 7.75 -6.92 -125.19
C SER A 20 8.39 -7.68 -124.05
N THR A 21 9.06 -8.76 -124.46
CA THR A 21 10.16 -9.44 -123.76
C THR A 21 9.87 -9.93 -122.35
N ARG A 22 9.29 -11.14 -122.32
CA ARG A 22 9.55 -12.17 -121.31
C ARG A 22 11.06 -12.35 -121.18
N SER A 23 11.70 -11.54 -120.33
CA SER A 23 13.01 -11.84 -119.78
C SER A 23 12.78 -12.97 -118.78
N GLU A 24 13.06 -14.19 -119.23
CA GLU A 24 13.28 -15.34 -118.38
C GLU A 24 14.39 -14.97 -117.41
N GLN A 25 14.00 -14.46 -116.25
CA GLN A 25 14.86 -14.38 -115.10
C GLN A 25 15.07 -15.82 -114.69
N GLU A 26 16.17 -16.41 -115.17
CA GLU A 26 16.71 -17.66 -114.66
C GLU A 26 16.68 -17.57 -113.14
N PHE A 27 15.73 -18.26 -112.53
CA PHE A 27 15.76 -18.55 -111.11
C PHE A 27 17.02 -19.39 -110.95
N SER A 28 18.12 -18.76 -110.54
CA SER A 28 19.33 -19.49 -110.26
C SER A 28 19.00 -20.56 -109.22
N ASP A 29 19.37 -21.82 -109.49
CA ASP A 29 19.24 -22.90 -108.52
C ASP A 29 20.20 -22.70 -107.33
N GLU A 30 21.15 -21.78 -107.45
CA GLU A 30 22.16 -21.41 -106.46
C GLU A 30 21.56 -21.00 -105.09
N PRO A 31 20.62 -20.04 -104.99
CA PRO A 31 19.94 -19.66 -103.75
C PRO A 31 19.12 -20.79 -103.14
N TRP A 32 18.49 -21.64 -103.95
CA TRP A 32 17.72 -22.78 -103.44
C TRP A 32 18.64 -23.88 -102.89
N LYS A 33 19.79 -24.11 -103.54
CA LYS A 33 20.81 -25.04 -103.06
C LYS A 33 21.49 -24.54 -101.78
N SER A 34 21.76 -23.24 -101.66
CA SER A 34 22.33 -22.65 -100.45
C SER A 34 21.35 -22.71 -99.28
N LEU A 35 20.07 -22.40 -99.52
CA LEU A 35 19.00 -22.55 -98.54
C LEU A 35 18.82 -24.02 -98.11
N ALA A 36 18.84 -24.96 -99.06
CA ALA A 36 18.75 -26.39 -98.77
C ALA A 36 19.95 -26.90 -97.97
N LYS A 37 21.15 -26.36 -98.22
CA LYS A 37 22.34 -26.67 -97.42
C LYS A 37 22.19 -26.14 -95.99
N ILE A 38 21.72 -24.90 -95.81
CA ILE A 38 21.46 -24.33 -94.48
C ILE A 38 20.41 -25.16 -93.73
N ILE A 39 19.29 -25.51 -94.37
CA ILE A 39 18.25 -26.33 -93.74
C ILE A 39 18.78 -27.71 -93.34
N ARG A 40 19.65 -28.31 -94.17
CA ARG A 40 20.29 -29.60 -93.87
C ARG A 40 21.30 -29.49 -92.72
N ASP A 41 22.05 -28.40 -92.66
CA ASP A 41 23.07 -28.16 -91.64
C ASP A 41 22.41 -27.80 -90.28
N VAL A 42 21.27 -27.11 -90.31
CA VAL A 42 20.54 -26.61 -89.13
C VAL A 42 19.50 -27.63 -88.62
N GLY A 43 18.94 -28.48 -89.47
CA GLY A 43 17.93 -29.47 -89.09
C GLY A 43 18.35 -30.40 -87.93
N PRO A 44 19.58 -30.94 -87.90
CA PRO A 44 20.07 -31.75 -86.78
C PRO A 44 20.33 -30.95 -85.50
N THR A 45 20.49 -29.63 -85.58
CA THR A 45 20.72 -28.75 -84.42
C THR A 45 19.43 -28.28 -83.76
N LEU A 46 18.28 -28.41 -84.44
CA LEU A 46 16.96 -28.17 -83.85
C LEU A 46 16.26 -29.50 -83.59
N SER A 47 16.51 -30.06 -82.41
CA SER A 47 15.83 -31.22 -81.83
C SER A 47 14.60 -30.74 -81.03
N PRO A 48 13.37 -30.75 -81.59
CA PRO A 48 12.18 -30.29 -80.86
C PRO A 48 11.93 -31.12 -79.59
N ASP A 49 12.30 -32.40 -79.60
CA ASP A 49 12.16 -33.28 -78.43
C ASP A 49 13.07 -32.87 -77.26
N GLU A 50 14.26 -32.33 -77.55
CA GLU A 50 15.19 -31.82 -76.55
C GLU A 50 14.69 -30.51 -75.95
N GLU A 51 14.18 -29.61 -76.80
CA GLU A 51 13.59 -28.35 -76.35
C GLU A 51 12.29 -28.55 -75.55
N LEU A 52 11.48 -29.54 -75.91
CA LEU A 52 10.31 -29.92 -75.10
C LEU A 52 10.73 -30.52 -73.75
N GLY A 53 11.82 -31.30 -73.73
CA GLY A 53 12.40 -31.83 -72.49
C GLY A 53 12.95 -30.73 -71.59
N SER A 54 13.64 -29.73 -72.16
CA SER A 54 14.17 -28.58 -71.43
C SER A 54 13.03 -27.71 -70.87
N LEU A 55 11.96 -27.50 -71.65
CA LEU A 55 10.77 -26.78 -71.22
C LEU A 55 10.01 -27.51 -70.11
N ALA A 56 9.84 -28.84 -70.22
CA ALA A 56 9.23 -29.64 -69.16
C ALA A 56 10.06 -29.63 -67.87
N ALA A 57 11.39 -29.67 -67.98
CA ALA A 57 12.29 -29.53 -66.84
C ALA A 57 12.20 -28.14 -66.20
N ALA A 58 12.10 -27.08 -67.01
CA ALA A 58 11.92 -25.71 -66.54
C ALA A 58 10.55 -25.53 -65.84
N GLU A 59 9.47 -26.07 -66.40
CA GLU A 59 8.15 -26.06 -65.78
C GLU A 59 8.16 -26.79 -64.43
N ALA A 60 8.75 -27.98 -64.37
CA ALA A 60 8.90 -28.73 -63.13
C ALA A 60 9.72 -27.95 -62.07
N ALA A 61 10.78 -27.26 -62.49
CA ALA A 61 11.59 -26.42 -61.60
C ALA A 61 10.81 -25.20 -61.08
N VAL A 62 9.97 -24.57 -61.90
CA VAL A 62 9.09 -23.46 -61.50
C VAL A 62 8.04 -23.95 -60.50
N ILE A 63 7.36 -25.07 -60.80
CA ILE A 63 6.37 -25.66 -59.89
C ILE A 63 7.04 -25.99 -58.55
N ALA A 64 8.21 -26.64 -58.56
CA ALA A 64 8.96 -26.94 -57.35
C ALA A 64 9.27 -25.65 -56.54
N LYS A 65 9.72 -24.59 -57.20
CA LYS A 65 10.01 -23.30 -56.54
C LYS A 65 8.76 -22.62 -55.99
N ASP A 66 7.64 -22.70 -56.68
CA ASP A 66 6.38 -22.15 -56.19
C ASP A 66 5.85 -22.91 -54.98
N THR A 67 6.00 -24.23 -54.94
CA THR A 67 5.63 -25.02 -53.75
C THR A 67 6.51 -24.68 -52.55
N GLU A 68 7.82 -24.52 -52.74
CA GLU A 68 8.76 -24.10 -51.69
C GLU A 68 8.40 -22.70 -51.17
N ARG A 69 8.17 -21.75 -52.09
CA ARG A 69 7.78 -20.37 -51.76
C ARG A 69 6.47 -20.33 -50.97
N ASN A 70 5.47 -21.09 -51.40
CA ASN A 70 4.19 -21.15 -50.69
C ASN A 70 4.35 -21.75 -49.29
N ALA A 71 5.15 -22.82 -49.14
CA ALA A 71 5.44 -23.41 -47.84
C ALA A 71 6.13 -22.44 -46.88
N VAL A 72 7.09 -21.63 -47.37
CA VAL A 72 7.75 -20.58 -46.58
C VAL A 72 6.75 -19.49 -46.19
N VAL A 73 5.90 -19.05 -47.11
CA VAL A 73 4.87 -18.04 -46.83
C VAL A 73 3.88 -18.53 -45.78
N ASP A 74 3.45 -19.78 -45.86
CA ASP A 74 2.51 -20.33 -44.88
C ASP A 74 3.16 -20.50 -43.51
N LYS A 75 4.41 -21.00 -43.46
CA LYS A 75 5.18 -21.08 -42.21
C LYS A 75 5.35 -19.70 -41.55
N THR A 76 5.73 -18.68 -42.31
CA THR A 76 5.92 -17.32 -41.79
C THR A 76 4.59 -16.70 -41.33
N ARG A 77 3.47 -16.98 -42.01
CA ARG A 77 2.13 -16.57 -41.56
C ARG A 77 1.74 -17.22 -40.24
N ASP A 78 2.03 -18.50 -40.06
CA ASP A 78 1.72 -19.22 -38.82
C ASP A 78 2.60 -18.75 -37.66
N GLU A 79 3.88 -18.49 -37.91
CA GLU A 79 4.79 -17.84 -36.95
C GLU A 79 4.27 -16.45 -36.55
N LEU A 80 3.84 -15.62 -37.52
CA LEU A 80 3.26 -14.30 -37.26
C LEU A 80 1.99 -14.40 -36.41
N ARG A 81 1.10 -15.36 -36.71
CA ARG A 81 -0.11 -15.60 -35.91
C ARG A 81 0.24 -16.01 -34.48
N GLN A 82 1.24 -16.87 -34.30
CA GLN A 82 1.71 -17.29 -32.98
C GLN A 82 2.27 -16.09 -32.19
N LEU A 83 3.15 -15.30 -32.80
CA LEU A 83 3.73 -14.11 -32.19
C LEU A 83 2.66 -13.07 -31.83
N THR A 84 1.64 -12.91 -32.68
CA THR A 84 0.51 -12.00 -32.43
C THR A 84 -0.31 -12.46 -31.23
N ARG A 85 -0.56 -13.77 -31.09
CA ARG A 85 -1.24 -14.33 -29.91
C ARG A 85 -0.39 -14.14 -28.65
N GLN A 86 0.91 -14.36 -28.72
CA GLN A 86 1.83 -14.14 -27.60
C GLN A 86 1.86 -12.66 -27.20
N LEU A 87 1.89 -11.74 -28.16
CA LEU A 87 1.83 -10.30 -27.91
C LEU A 87 0.51 -9.92 -27.24
N ALA A 88 -0.63 -10.46 -27.68
CA ALA A 88 -1.92 -10.21 -27.06
C ALA A 88 -2.00 -10.75 -25.63
N GLN A 89 -1.41 -11.92 -25.37
CA GLN A 89 -1.32 -12.47 -24.01
C GLN A 89 -0.39 -11.64 -23.13
N ALA A 90 0.77 -11.25 -23.65
CA ALA A 90 1.73 -10.41 -22.94
C ALA A 90 1.17 -9.01 -22.65
N SER A 91 0.42 -8.41 -23.58
CA SER A 91 -0.21 -7.11 -23.37
C SER A 91 -1.33 -7.18 -22.34
N ALA A 92 -2.14 -8.24 -22.35
CA ALA A 92 -3.13 -8.50 -21.32
C ALA A 92 -2.50 -8.74 -19.94
N ALA A 93 -1.37 -9.45 -19.89
CA ALA A 93 -0.63 -9.70 -18.64
C ALA A 93 0.13 -8.47 -18.12
N ALA A 94 0.58 -7.58 -19.02
CA ALA A 94 1.26 -6.33 -18.67
C ALA A 94 0.29 -5.25 -18.17
N GLN A 95 -1.00 -5.39 -18.46
CA GLN A 95 -2.03 -4.54 -17.87
C GLN A 95 -2.29 -4.96 -16.44
N ARG A 96 -2.45 -3.98 -15.54
CA ARG A 96 -2.76 -4.24 -14.13
C ARG A 96 -4.10 -5.00 -14.06
N PRO A 97 -4.18 -6.15 -13.37
CA PRO A 97 -5.43 -6.90 -13.24
C PRO A 97 -6.49 -6.03 -12.55
N SER A 98 -7.75 -6.17 -12.96
CA SER A 98 -8.87 -5.43 -12.39
C SER A 98 -9.16 -5.76 -10.91
N SER A 99 -8.51 -6.79 -10.36
CA SER A 99 -8.58 -7.12 -8.92
C SER A 99 -7.68 -6.23 -8.06
N HIS A 100 -6.71 -5.54 -8.66
CA HIS A 100 -5.83 -4.64 -7.93
C HIS A 100 -6.36 -3.21 -7.98
N PRO A 101 -6.19 -2.43 -6.88
CA PRO A 101 -6.58 -1.03 -6.87
C PRO A 101 -5.98 -0.29 -8.06
N THR A 102 -6.75 0.65 -8.61
CA THR A 102 -6.24 1.57 -9.62
C THR A 102 -5.03 2.33 -9.09
N ALA A 103 -4.22 2.91 -9.99
CA ALA A 103 -3.03 3.67 -9.56
C ALA A 103 -3.39 4.79 -8.57
N MET A 104 -4.52 5.45 -8.80
CA MET A 104 -5.06 6.50 -7.95
C MET A 104 -5.52 5.97 -6.59
N GLU A 105 -6.29 4.87 -6.55
CA GLU A 105 -6.71 4.26 -5.28
C GLU A 105 -5.52 3.74 -4.47
N HIS A 106 -4.50 3.19 -5.13
CA HIS A 106 -3.27 2.77 -4.47
C HIS A 106 -2.52 3.96 -3.86
N GLU A 107 -2.39 5.07 -4.60
CA GLU A 107 -1.76 6.29 -4.08
C GLU A 107 -2.53 6.86 -2.88
N GLU A 108 -3.86 6.85 -2.95
CA GLU A 108 -4.70 7.26 -1.83
C GLU A 108 -4.50 6.35 -0.61
N GLN A 109 -4.46 5.03 -0.80
CA GLN A 109 -4.18 4.07 0.27
C GLN A 109 -2.80 4.30 0.90
N VAL A 110 -1.77 4.54 0.09
CA VAL A 110 -0.42 4.85 0.59
C VAL A 110 -0.45 6.12 1.42
N ARG A 111 -1.08 7.19 0.93
CA ARG A 111 -1.21 8.45 1.66
C ARG A 111 -1.98 8.28 2.98
N GLN A 112 -3.05 7.49 2.99
CA GLN A 112 -3.80 7.17 4.20
C GLN A 112 -2.94 6.39 5.21
N LEU A 113 -2.11 5.45 4.75
CA LEU A 113 -1.20 4.69 5.60
C LEU A 113 -0.08 5.57 6.17
N GLU A 114 0.48 6.47 5.39
CA GLU A 114 1.47 7.45 5.84
C GLU A 114 0.89 8.38 6.91
N GLN A 115 -0.34 8.86 6.72
CA GLN A 115 -1.03 9.68 7.72
C GLN A 115 -1.28 8.90 9.02
N LYS A 116 -1.68 7.63 8.92
CA LYS A 116 -1.85 6.75 10.08
C LYS A 116 -0.53 6.52 10.80
N GLN A 117 0.55 6.25 10.07
CA GLN A 117 1.88 6.06 10.65
C GLN A 117 2.35 7.30 11.41
N TYR A 118 2.17 8.48 10.82
CA TYR A 118 2.50 9.74 11.49
C TYR A 118 1.65 9.95 12.75
N SER A 119 0.33 9.73 12.66
CA SER A 119 -0.58 9.86 13.81
C SER A 119 -0.21 8.92 14.95
N VAL A 120 0.06 7.65 14.64
CA VAL A 120 0.44 6.64 15.63
C VAL A 120 1.80 6.98 16.25
N GLY A 121 2.78 7.40 15.44
CA GLY A 121 4.09 7.81 15.95
C GLY A 121 4.00 9.01 16.89
N LYS A 122 3.13 9.98 16.59
CA LYS A 122 2.86 11.13 17.46
C LYS A 122 2.21 10.70 18.78
N GLN A 123 1.15 9.89 18.71
CA GLN A 123 0.46 9.36 19.89
C GLN A 123 1.41 8.56 20.78
N LEU A 124 2.26 7.70 20.19
CA LEU A 124 3.26 6.94 20.92
C LEU A 124 4.21 7.85 21.70
N ASN A 125 4.69 8.93 21.07
CA ASN A 125 5.60 9.88 21.72
C ASN A 125 4.92 10.67 22.85
N GLU A 126 3.65 11.05 22.67
CA GLU A 126 2.84 11.70 23.71
C GLU A 126 2.62 10.77 24.92
N GLU A 127 2.27 9.51 24.67
CA GLU A 127 2.10 8.49 25.71
C GLU A 127 3.42 8.17 26.42
N GLN A 128 4.52 8.03 25.68
CA GLN A 128 5.84 7.82 26.27
C GLN A 128 6.24 8.99 27.18
N SER A 129 5.97 10.23 26.75
CA SER A 129 6.20 11.42 27.56
C SER A 129 5.30 11.46 28.81
N ALA A 130 4.05 10.99 28.70
CA ALA A 130 3.14 10.89 29.84
C ALA A 130 3.59 9.82 30.85
N VAL A 131 4.03 8.67 30.37
CA VAL A 131 4.59 7.59 31.18
C VAL A 131 5.83 8.07 31.93
N SER A 132 6.78 8.73 31.26
CA SER A 132 7.98 9.26 31.93
C SER A 132 7.64 10.26 33.03
N LYS A 133 6.63 11.13 32.83
CA LYS A 133 6.15 12.04 33.90
C LYS A 133 5.58 11.26 35.08
N LYS A 134 4.76 10.23 34.81
CA LYS A 134 4.16 9.39 35.84
C LYS A 134 5.19 8.57 36.61
N GLU A 135 6.23 8.07 35.95
CA GLU A 135 7.35 7.38 36.60
C GLU A 135 8.10 8.29 37.58
N VAL A 136 8.32 9.56 37.20
CA VAL A 136 8.92 10.56 38.08
C VAL A 136 8.02 10.87 39.30
N GLU A 137 6.72 11.07 39.08
CA GLU A 137 5.74 11.27 40.17
C GLU A 137 5.71 10.07 41.13
N LEU A 138 5.71 8.85 40.58
CA LEU A 138 5.72 7.61 41.35
C LEU A 138 7.01 7.47 42.17
N GLY A 139 8.17 7.82 41.58
CA GLY A 139 9.44 7.89 42.29
C GLY A 139 9.40 8.85 43.48
N LYS A 140 8.83 10.05 43.29
CA LYS A 140 8.65 11.04 44.37
C LYS A 140 7.75 10.51 45.50
N LEU A 141 6.59 9.95 45.15
CA LEU A 141 5.65 9.39 46.13
C LEU A 141 6.23 8.20 46.90
N LYS A 142 7.05 7.37 46.25
CA LYS A 142 7.78 6.29 46.94
C LYS A 142 8.76 6.83 47.97
N LEU A 143 9.50 7.89 47.64
CA LEU A 143 10.43 8.52 48.59
C LEU A 143 9.68 9.15 49.77
N GLU A 144 8.58 9.86 49.50
CA GLU A 144 7.73 10.43 50.55
C GLU A 144 7.13 9.35 51.45
N LYS A 145 6.65 8.24 50.88
CA LYS A 145 6.18 7.08 51.63
C LYS A 145 7.27 6.50 52.53
N GLN A 146 8.48 6.30 51.99
CA GLN A 146 9.62 5.81 52.78
C GLN A 146 9.98 6.77 53.91
N GLU A 147 9.86 8.07 53.70
CA GLU A 147 10.11 9.04 54.75
C GLU A 147 9.07 8.97 55.86
N VAL A 148 7.78 8.84 55.51
CA VAL A 148 6.70 8.63 56.49
C VAL A 148 6.84 7.30 57.23
N GLU A 149 7.24 6.23 56.55
CA GLU A 149 7.47 4.91 57.16
C GLU A 149 8.61 4.91 58.19
N LYS A 150 9.59 5.83 58.10
CA LYS A 150 10.63 5.99 59.13
C LYS A 150 10.13 6.71 60.38
N ILE A 151 8.99 7.41 60.30
CA ILE A 151 8.41 8.11 61.43
C ILE A 151 7.64 7.07 62.26
N ASN A 152 8.37 6.40 63.16
CA ASN A 152 7.78 5.47 64.13
C ASN A 152 7.05 6.27 65.22
N ILE A 153 5.76 6.55 64.99
CA ILE A 153 4.90 7.18 65.99
C ILE A 153 4.38 6.09 66.94
N GLY A 154 5.08 5.90 68.06
CA GLY A 154 4.58 5.11 69.19
C GLY A 154 4.65 3.59 69.03
N GLU A 155 5.61 3.07 68.27
CA GLU A 155 6.03 1.67 68.43
C GLU A 155 7.07 1.57 69.55
N ASP A 156 6.80 0.68 70.51
CA ASP A 156 7.61 0.39 71.67
C ASP A 156 8.97 -0.23 71.27
N ASP A 157 9.99 0.58 70.99
CA ASP A 157 11.39 0.12 71.00
C ASP A 157 12.02 0.44 72.37
N ASP A 158 11.57 -0.30 73.39
CA ASP A 158 12.21 -0.36 74.70
C ASP A 158 13.11 -1.62 74.77
N GLU A 159 14.32 -1.56 74.20
CA GLU A 159 15.44 -2.41 74.67
C GLU A 159 16.37 -1.65 75.65
N ASP A 160 16.40 -0.31 75.62
CA ASP A 160 17.34 0.50 76.40
C ASP A 160 16.67 1.60 77.24
N GLY A 161 15.54 1.31 77.91
CA GLY A 161 15.11 1.96 79.16
C GLY A 161 15.05 3.50 79.25
N GLN A 162 15.15 4.23 78.15
CA GLN A 162 15.18 5.69 78.08
C GLN A 162 13.91 6.23 77.41
N SER A 163 12.79 5.56 77.64
CA SER A 163 11.46 6.15 77.83
C SER A 163 11.12 7.34 76.89
N ASP A 164 10.84 7.04 75.62
CA ASP A 164 10.27 8.00 74.64
C ASP A 164 8.73 8.13 74.76
N TRP A 165 8.13 7.54 75.80
CA TRP A 165 6.70 7.62 76.14
C TRP A 165 6.17 9.06 76.26
N MET A 166 7.06 10.02 76.50
CA MET A 166 6.70 11.42 76.61
C MET A 166 6.28 11.96 75.23
N ASP A 167 6.94 11.56 74.13
CA ASP A 167 6.63 12.10 72.80
C ASP A 167 5.30 11.54 72.26
N GLY A 168 5.09 10.22 72.34
CA GLY A 168 3.82 9.62 71.89
C GLY A 168 2.59 10.10 72.67
N LYS A 169 2.73 10.48 73.95
CA LYS A 169 1.66 11.11 74.73
C LYS A 169 1.48 12.58 74.36
N ILE A 170 2.58 13.33 74.17
CA ILE A 170 2.55 14.72 73.73
C ILE A 170 1.91 14.84 72.35
N ILE A 171 2.26 13.97 71.40
CA ILE A 171 1.69 13.93 70.05
C ILE A 171 0.18 13.63 70.12
N ARG A 172 -0.24 12.61 70.87
CA ARG A 172 -1.67 12.32 71.07
C ARG A 172 -2.42 13.48 71.72
N LEU A 173 -1.83 14.11 72.73
CA LEU A 173 -2.40 15.31 73.36
C LEU A 173 -2.47 16.49 72.38
N LYS A 174 -1.46 16.67 71.54
CA LYS A 174 -1.41 17.72 70.53
C LYS A 174 -2.48 17.50 69.46
N ILE A 175 -2.60 16.29 68.91
CA ILE A 175 -3.66 15.90 67.97
C ILE A 175 -5.04 16.14 68.57
N LEU A 176 -5.26 15.75 69.83
CA LEU A 176 -6.53 15.99 70.53
C LEU A 176 -6.78 17.50 70.73
N SER A 177 -5.74 18.29 71.03
CA SER A 177 -5.89 19.74 71.18
C SER A 177 -6.14 20.46 69.85
N GLU A 178 -5.49 20.05 68.76
CA GLU A 178 -5.65 20.61 67.42
C GLU A 178 -6.99 20.23 66.80
N SER A 179 -7.52 19.05 67.13
CA SER A 179 -8.88 18.62 66.77
C SER A 179 -9.98 19.28 67.63
N GLY A 180 -9.63 20.22 68.51
CA GLY A 180 -10.59 21.06 69.22
C GLY A 180 -10.99 20.56 70.61
N PHE A 181 -10.36 19.51 71.13
CA PHE A 181 -10.62 19.03 72.50
C PHE A 181 -9.69 19.71 73.51
N SER A 182 -10.26 20.43 74.47
CA SER A 182 -9.50 21.06 75.56
C SER A 182 -9.99 20.61 76.93
N LEU A 183 -9.07 20.15 77.78
CA LEU A 183 -9.38 19.74 79.14
C LEU A 183 -9.25 20.93 80.10
N VAL A 184 -10.33 21.29 80.77
CA VAL A 184 -10.34 22.29 81.83
C VAL A 184 -10.32 21.58 83.18
N PRO A 185 -9.17 21.60 83.90
CA PRO A 185 -9.08 21.00 85.21
C PRO A 185 -9.92 21.79 86.22
N SER A 186 -10.46 21.07 87.20
CA SER A 186 -11.18 21.68 88.31
C SER A 186 -10.25 22.47 89.23
N LYS A 187 -10.58 23.74 89.52
CA LYS A 187 -9.77 24.63 90.37
C LYS A 187 -9.93 24.34 91.87
N ASP A 188 -11.13 23.95 92.27
CA ASP A 188 -11.47 23.57 93.62
C ASP A 188 -12.04 22.15 93.53
N ASN A 189 -11.48 21.18 94.27
CA ASN A 189 -11.81 19.74 94.28
C ASN A 189 -13.32 19.37 94.44
N LYS A 190 -14.20 20.36 94.43
CA LYS A 190 -15.66 20.31 94.47
C LYS A 190 -16.31 20.32 93.08
N THR A 191 -15.65 20.82 92.03
CA THR A 191 -16.20 20.78 90.65
C THR A 191 -15.62 19.62 89.85
N ALA A 192 -16.42 19.00 88.99
CA ALA A 192 -15.93 17.99 88.05
C ALA A 192 -15.09 18.66 86.95
N SER A 193 -13.97 18.04 86.54
CA SER A 193 -13.20 18.47 85.36
C SER A 193 -14.11 18.50 84.13
N LYS A 194 -13.91 19.43 83.21
CA LYS A 194 -14.77 19.58 82.02
C LYS A 194 -13.94 19.50 80.75
N ILE A 195 -14.50 18.93 79.70
CA ILE A 195 -13.93 18.94 78.35
C ILE A 195 -14.68 20.00 77.56
N LEU A 196 -13.92 20.90 76.93
CA LEU A 196 -14.40 21.81 75.91
C LEU A 196 -14.18 21.15 74.55
N ILE A 197 -15.21 21.16 73.71
CA ILE A 197 -15.17 20.62 72.35
C ILE A 197 -15.47 21.80 71.44
N ARG A 198 -14.47 22.25 70.69
CA ARG A 198 -14.61 23.30 69.69
C ARG A 198 -14.93 22.66 68.34
N ASN A 199 -16.04 23.07 67.72
CA ASN A 199 -16.40 22.65 66.38
C ASN A 199 -16.11 23.80 65.40
N ASP A 200 -14.99 23.69 64.67
CA ASP A 200 -14.52 24.73 63.75
C ASP A 200 -15.46 24.93 62.55
N LEU A 201 -16.34 23.97 62.24
CA LEU A 201 -17.32 24.08 61.14
C LEU A 201 -18.56 24.90 61.52
N LYS A 202 -18.97 24.85 62.80
CA LYS A 202 -20.18 25.53 63.31
C LYS A 202 -19.87 26.76 64.17
N ASP A 203 -18.60 27.01 64.48
CA ASP A 203 -18.15 28.06 65.41
C ASP A 203 -18.84 27.95 66.79
N ASP A 204 -19.04 26.72 67.27
CA ASP A 204 -19.68 26.42 68.57
C ASP A 204 -18.70 25.70 69.52
N ILE A 205 -18.88 25.92 70.83
CA ILE A 205 -18.07 25.36 71.90
C ILE A 205 -18.97 24.64 72.89
N HIS A 206 -18.94 23.31 72.85
CA HIS A 206 -19.67 22.48 73.80
C HIS A 206 -18.84 22.18 75.05
N THR A 207 -19.48 22.17 76.21
CA THR A 207 -18.84 21.80 77.48
C THR A 207 -19.44 20.51 78.02
N VAL A 208 -18.62 19.48 78.21
CA VAL A 208 -19.03 18.19 78.77
C VAL A 208 -18.35 17.99 80.13
N PRO A 209 -19.10 17.87 81.24
CA PRO A 209 -18.51 17.55 82.54
C PRO A 209 -18.05 16.08 82.56
N ILE A 210 -16.83 15.85 83.04
CA ILE A 210 -16.28 14.54 83.36
C ILE A 210 -16.62 14.24 84.82
N ASP A 211 -17.82 13.76 85.05
CA ASP A 211 -18.23 13.22 86.34
C ASP A 211 -18.40 11.69 86.26
N ASN A 212 -18.45 11.04 87.42
CA ASN A 212 -18.74 9.60 87.50
C ASN A 212 -20.26 9.32 87.47
N SER A 213 -21.09 10.30 87.06
CA SER A 213 -22.55 10.13 87.03
C SER A 213 -23.01 9.32 85.81
N ARG A 214 -22.22 9.32 84.73
CA ARG A 214 -22.49 8.59 83.48
C ARG A 214 -21.41 7.53 83.25
N SER A 215 -21.75 6.49 82.49
CA SER A 215 -20.74 5.52 82.06
C SER A 215 -19.73 6.17 81.11
N LYS A 216 -18.47 5.73 81.18
CA LYS A 216 -17.39 6.24 80.32
C LYS A 216 -17.74 6.11 78.83
N THR A 217 -18.44 5.04 78.45
CA THR A 217 -18.89 4.80 77.08
C THR A 217 -19.94 5.81 76.62
N ASN A 218 -20.90 6.16 77.49
CA ASN A 218 -21.90 7.18 77.19
C ASN A 218 -21.25 8.57 77.04
N THR A 219 -20.33 8.91 77.93
CA THR A 219 -19.56 10.16 77.82
C THR A 219 -18.72 10.21 76.56
N ALA A 220 -18.04 9.12 76.18
CA ALA A 220 -17.27 9.05 74.94
C ALA A 220 -18.15 9.22 73.70
N ASN A 221 -19.30 8.53 73.64
CA ASN A 221 -20.25 8.65 72.53
C ASN A 221 -20.80 10.08 72.41
N LEU A 222 -21.10 10.73 73.52
CA LEU A 222 -21.54 12.14 73.54
C LEU A 222 -20.45 13.09 73.04
N ILE A 223 -19.20 12.89 73.46
CA ILE A 223 -18.06 13.71 73.01
C ILE A 223 -17.90 13.57 71.49
N TRP A 224 -17.92 12.33 70.98
CA TRP A 224 -17.81 12.07 69.55
C TRP A 224 -18.99 12.61 68.76
N SER A 225 -20.22 12.48 69.27
CA SER A 225 -21.40 13.02 68.58
C SER A 225 -21.29 14.53 68.42
N LEU A 226 -20.93 15.25 69.49
CA LEU A 226 -20.78 16.71 69.48
C LEU A 226 -19.63 17.18 68.58
N ALA A 227 -18.54 16.42 68.51
CA ALA A 227 -17.43 16.72 67.60
C ALA A 227 -17.76 16.42 66.13
N SER A 228 -18.57 15.40 65.87
CA SER A 228 -18.93 14.96 64.50
C SER A 228 -20.16 15.64 63.92
N GLU A 229 -20.90 16.44 64.70
CA GLU A 229 -22.20 17.02 64.33
C GLU A 229 -22.13 18.07 63.19
N GLY A 230 -21.13 18.03 62.32
CA GLY A 230 -20.97 18.90 61.15
C GLY A 230 -20.44 18.20 59.90
N ILE A 231 -20.38 16.86 59.88
CA ILE A 231 -20.18 16.07 58.64
C ILE A 231 -21.54 15.71 58.04
#